data_AF-A0A101X7E5-F1
#
_entry.id   AF-A0A101X7E5-F1
#
_cell.length_a   1.000
_cell.length_b   1.000
_cell.length_c   1.000
_cell.angle_alpha   90.00
_cell.angle_beta   90.00
_cell.angle_gamma   90.00
#
_symmetry.space_group_name_H-M   'P 1'
#
loop_
_entity.id
_entity.type
_entity.pdbx_description
1 polymer ?
#
loop_
_entity_poly.entity_id
_entity_poly.type
_entity_poly.pdbx_seq_one_letter_code
_entity_poly.pdbx_strand_id
1 'polypeptide(L)'
;MLYVKYPGLAVPIVVSVLVTALIVNRISRVVPAVGVVTPAIVPPILAALMSYMAIALTSNVYIFVTPVVAYVTGVLGTLIGADLLNISKVIEAAPIIADIGGAGTFDGIFFTGILAVFYASLISTL
;
A
#
# COMPACT_ATOMS: atom_id res chain seq x y z
N MET A 1 -13.74 -9.57 9.78
CA MET A 1 -14.35 -10.57 8.86
C MET A 1 -14.98 -9.90 7.63
N LEU A 2 -14.31 -8.96 6.95
CA LEU A 2 -14.87 -8.26 5.78
C LEU A 2 -15.14 -9.21 4.61
N TYR A 3 -14.17 -10.07 4.30
CA TYR A 3 -14.27 -11.08 3.24
C TYR A 3 -15.39 -12.11 3.49
N VAL A 4 -15.58 -12.52 4.76
CA VAL A 4 -16.64 -13.47 5.13
C VAL A 4 -18.03 -12.86 4.93
N LYS A 5 -18.17 -11.55 5.17
CA LYS A 5 -19.45 -10.84 5.01
C LYS A 5 -19.71 -10.40 3.57
N TYR A 6 -18.66 -10.11 2.80
CA TYR A 6 -18.73 -9.59 1.43
C TYR A 6 -17.67 -10.26 0.53
N PRO A 7 -17.88 -11.53 0.13
CA PRO A 7 -16.89 -12.27 -0.66
C PRO A 7 -16.64 -11.65 -2.04
N GLY A 8 -17.61 -10.92 -2.60
CA GLY A 8 -17.45 -10.16 -3.86
C GLY A 8 -16.39 -9.06 -3.81
N LEU A 9 -15.94 -8.65 -2.62
CA LEU A 9 -14.88 -7.65 -2.45
C LEU A 9 -13.46 -8.23 -2.57
N ALA A 10 -13.32 -9.55 -2.65
CA ALA A 10 -12.03 -10.21 -2.79
C ALA A 10 -11.23 -9.69 -3.98
N VAL A 11 -11.86 -9.70 -5.16
CA VAL A 11 -11.24 -9.29 -6.43
C VAL A 11 -10.81 -7.83 -6.39
N PRO A 12 -11.67 -6.84 -6.05
CA PRO A 12 -11.24 -5.44 -6.02
C PRO A 12 -10.12 -5.17 -5.01
N ILE A 13 -10.12 -5.83 -3.84
CA ILE A 13 -9.04 -5.71 -2.85
C ILE A 13 -7.71 -6.24 -3.41
N VAL A 14 -7.74 -7.42 -4.03
CA VAL A 14 -6.53 -8.02 -4.61
C VAL A 14 -5.99 -7.14 -5.74
N VAL A 15 -6.87 -6.63 -6.60
CA VAL A 15 -6.49 -5.74 -7.71
C VAL A 15 -5.88 -4.44 -7.18
N SER A 16 -6.49 -3.79 -6.19
CA SER A 16 -5.95 -2.54 -5.63
C SER A 16 -4.57 -2.77 -4.99
N VAL A 17 -4.40 -3.85 -4.23
CA VAL A 17 -3.10 -4.23 -3.64
C VAL A 17 -2.04 -4.44 -4.72
N LEU A 18 -2.35 -5.22 -5.77
CA LEU A 18 -1.39 -5.53 -6.83
C LEU A 18 -0.97 -4.28 -7.60
N VAL A 19 -1.93 -3.44 -7.99
CA VAL A 19 -1.63 -2.20 -8.73
C VAL A 19 -0.81 -1.25 -7.87
N THR A 20 -1.20 -1.06 -6.60
CA THR A 20 -0.41 -0.24 -5.66
C THR A 20 0.99 -0.80 -5.49
N ALA A 21 1.17 -2.12 -5.32
CA ALA A 21 2.49 -2.74 -5.19
C ALA A 21 3.39 -2.50 -6.40
N LEU A 22 2.86 -2.67 -7.62
CA LEU A 22 3.63 -2.45 -8.83
C LEU A 22 4.09 -0.99 -8.95
N ILE A 23 3.21 -0.02 -8.65
CA ILE A 23 3.56 1.40 -8.71
C ILE A 23 4.55 1.77 -7.61
N VAL A 24 4.33 1.31 -6.37
CA VAL A 24 5.25 1.55 -5.25
C VAL A 24 6.63 0.99 -5.57
N ASN A 25 6.72 -0.21 -6.15
CA ASN A 25 7.98 -0.79 -6.57
C ASN A 25 8.73 0.11 -7.57
N ARG A 26 8.01 0.70 -8.53
CA ARG A 26 8.61 1.57 -9.56
C ARG A 26 9.14 2.90 -9.01
N ILE A 27 8.52 3.44 -7.96
CA ILE A 27 8.95 4.70 -7.34
C ILE A 27 9.95 4.50 -6.20
N SER A 28 10.01 3.30 -5.64
CA SER A 28 10.98 2.92 -4.60
C SER A 28 12.40 2.86 -5.15
N ARG A 29 13.38 3.16 -4.30
CA ARG A 29 14.80 3.05 -4.63
C ARG A 29 15.53 2.33 -3.51
N VAL A 30 16.49 1.49 -3.86
CA VAL A 30 17.39 0.85 -2.90
C VAL A 30 18.60 1.76 -2.74
N VAL A 31 18.85 2.23 -1.52
CA VAL A 31 19.99 3.08 -1.17
C VAL A 31 20.94 2.26 -0.28
N PRO A 32 22.22 2.09 -0.67
CA PRO A 32 23.20 1.35 0.14
C PRO A 32 23.29 1.90 1.56
N ALA A 33 23.41 1.00 2.55
CA ALA A 33 23.44 1.30 3.99
C ALA A 33 22.17 1.96 4.58
N VAL A 34 21.16 2.28 3.77
CA VAL A 34 19.86 2.82 4.20
C VAL A 34 18.74 1.79 3.98
N GLY A 35 18.77 1.01 2.91
CA GLY A 35 17.67 0.08 2.57
C GLY A 35 16.72 0.67 1.53
N VAL A 36 15.45 0.27 1.58
CA VAL A 36 14.45 0.73 0.60
C VAL A 36 13.86 2.08 1.03
N VAL A 37 13.95 3.07 0.14
CA VAL A 37 13.34 4.38 0.34
C VAL A 37 12.18 4.60 -0.61
N THR A 38 11.08 5.12 -0.08
CA THR A 38 9.88 5.51 -0.84
C THR A 38 9.46 6.92 -0.47
N PRO A 39 8.90 7.71 -1.41
CA PRO A 39 8.34 9.02 -1.08
C PRO A 39 7.20 8.89 -0.06
N ALA A 40 7.31 9.48 1.12
CA ALA A 40 6.42 9.21 2.27
C ALA A 40 4.91 9.41 2.00
N ILE A 41 4.55 10.36 1.12
CA ILE A 41 3.15 10.75 0.87
C ILE A 41 2.53 9.95 -0.30
N VAL A 42 3.35 9.43 -1.21
CA VAL A 42 2.86 8.84 -2.47
C VAL A 42 2.11 7.52 -2.23
N PRO A 43 2.65 6.53 -1.48
CA PRO A 43 1.94 5.29 -1.20
C PRO A 43 0.57 5.47 -0.53
N PRO A 44 0.38 6.33 0.50
CA PRO A 44 -0.95 6.50 1.11
C PRO A 44 -1.99 7.13 0.19
N ILE A 45 -1.63 8.14 -0.60
CA ILE A 45 -2.55 8.72 -1.59
C ILE A 45 -2.91 7.67 -2.64
N LEU A 46 -1.90 6.94 -3.14
CA LEU A 46 -2.11 5.91 -4.14
C LEU A 46 -3.03 4.79 -3.61
N ALA A 47 -2.82 4.34 -2.39
CA ALA A 47 -3.65 3.30 -1.78
C ALA A 47 -5.11 3.75 -1.61
N ALA A 48 -5.34 4.98 -1.18
CA ALA A 48 -6.68 5.55 -1.07
C ALA A 48 -7.38 5.64 -2.43
N LEU A 49 -6.68 6.15 -3.46
CA LEU A 49 -7.21 6.27 -4.82
C LEU A 49 -7.50 4.90 -5.44
N MET A 50 -6.55 3.96 -5.38
CA MET A 50 -6.72 2.63 -5.96
C MET A 50 -7.85 1.85 -5.27
N SER A 51 -7.99 2.00 -3.96
CA SER A 51 -9.08 1.38 -3.20
C SER A 51 -10.44 1.99 -3.56
N TYR A 52 -10.52 3.32 -3.64
CA TYR A 52 -11.74 4.00 -4.08
C TYR A 52 -12.14 3.57 -5.49
N MET A 53 -11.20 3.58 -6.44
CA MET A 53 -11.48 3.16 -7.82
C MET A 53 -11.93 1.69 -7.89
N ALA A 54 -11.25 0.79 -7.19
CA ALA A 54 -11.60 -0.63 -7.19
C ALA A 54 -13.00 -0.88 -6.60
N ILE A 55 -13.38 -0.14 -5.55
CA ILE A 55 -14.71 -0.21 -4.95
C ILE A 55 -15.77 0.49 -5.80
N ALA A 56 -15.46 1.60 -6.45
CA ALA A 56 -16.40 2.32 -7.32
C ALA A 56 -16.88 1.44 -8.50
N LEU A 57 -16.02 0.54 -8.99
CA LEU A 57 -16.37 -0.46 -10.01
C LEU A 57 -17.45 -1.48 -9.55
N THR A 58 -17.73 -1.56 -8.25
CA THR A 58 -18.80 -2.41 -7.68
C THR A 58 -20.16 -1.71 -7.62
N SER A 59 -20.41 -0.79 -8.56
CA SER A 59 -21.61 0.05 -8.62
C SER A 59 -21.84 0.87 -7.33
N ASN A 60 -20.76 1.27 -6.64
CA ASN A 60 -20.77 2.02 -5.39
C ASN A 60 -21.53 1.39 -4.20
N VAL A 61 -21.99 0.14 -4.32
CA VAL A 61 -22.77 -0.55 -3.26
C VAL A 61 -21.96 -0.67 -1.96
N TYR A 62 -20.64 -0.78 -2.08
CA TYR A 62 -19.73 -1.02 -0.95
C TYR A 62 -18.85 0.19 -0.61
N ILE A 63 -19.22 1.40 -1.02
CA ILE A 63 -18.36 2.58 -0.85
C ILE A 63 -17.97 2.84 0.61
N PHE A 64 -18.82 2.47 1.57
CA PHE A 64 -18.57 2.59 3.01
C PHE A 64 -17.38 1.73 3.51
N VAL A 65 -16.96 0.70 2.77
CA VAL A 65 -15.80 -0.14 3.17
C VAL A 65 -14.47 0.39 2.64
N THR A 66 -14.49 1.43 1.81
CA THR A 66 -13.30 2.00 1.15
C THR A 66 -12.16 2.30 2.13
N PRO A 67 -12.38 2.88 3.33
CA PRO A 67 -11.30 3.11 4.29
C PRO A 67 -10.60 1.83 4.76
N VAL A 68 -11.37 0.75 4.97
CA VAL A 68 -10.81 -0.56 5.36
C VAL A 68 -9.99 -1.15 4.22
N VAL A 69 -10.48 -1.04 2.99
CA VAL A 69 -9.77 -1.50 1.80
C VAL A 69 -8.51 -0.67 1.57
N ALA A 70 -8.55 0.64 1.83
CA ALA A 70 -7.41 1.54 1.75
C ALA A 70 -6.32 1.19 2.76
N TYR A 71 -6.67 0.79 3.97
CA TYR A 71 -5.71 0.27 4.94
C TYR A 71 -5.00 -0.98 4.42
N VAL A 72 -5.77 -1.98 3.96
CA VAL A 72 -5.22 -3.25 3.45
C VAL A 72 -4.36 -3.01 2.21
N THR A 73 -4.85 -2.22 1.25
CA THR A 73 -4.13 -1.81 0.05
C THR A 73 -2.86 -1.05 0.39
N GLY A 74 -2.91 -0.12 1.33
CA GLY A 74 -1.77 0.69 1.75
C GLY A 74 -0.68 -0.16 2.41
N VAL A 75 -1.06 -0.99 3.38
CA VAL A 75 -0.11 -1.85 4.10
C VAL A 75 0.47 -2.91 3.18
N LEU A 76 -0.37 -3.74 2.56
CA LEU A 76 0.10 -4.85 1.73
C LEU A 76 0.73 -4.37 0.42
N GLY A 77 0.12 -3.38 -0.23
CA GLY A 77 0.67 -2.82 -1.46
C GLY A 77 2.05 -2.22 -1.24
N THR A 78 2.26 -1.48 -0.14
CA THR A 78 3.55 -0.88 0.15
C THR A 78 4.59 -1.92 0.57
N LEU A 79 4.23 -2.86 1.46
CA LEU A 79 5.12 -3.95 1.85
C LEU A 79 5.57 -4.80 0.66
N ILE A 80 4.63 -5.21 -0.19
CA ILE A 80 4.96 -6.01 -1.38
C ILE A 80 5.79 -5.18 -2.35
N GLY A 81 5.36 -3.95 -2.65
CA GLY A 81 5.96 -3.09 -3.65
C GLY A 81 7.35 -2.59 -3.29
N ALA A 82 7.48 -2.00 -2.10
CA ALA A 82 8.72 -1.42 -1.63
C ALA A 82 9.70 -2.51 -1.21
N ASP A 83 9.29 -3.42 -0.34
CA ASP A 83 10.24 -4.31 0.32
C ASP A 83 10.42 -5.63 -0.42
N LEU A 84 9.33 -6.40 -0.61
CA LEU A 84 9.45 -7.76 -1.15
C LEU A 84 9.97 -7.77 -2.59
N LEU A 85 9.46 -6.89 -3.44
CA LEU A 85 9.87 -6.81 -4.84
C LEU A 85 11.27 -6.18 -5.05
N ASN A 86 11.90 -5.62 -4.02
CA ASN A 86 13.28 -5.12 -4.10
C ASN A 86 14.29 -5.98 -3.34
N ILE A 87 13.87 -7.09 -2.72
CA ILE A 87 14.75 -7.90 -1.86
C ILE A 87 16.05 -8.34 -2.55
N SER A 88 15.98 -8.75 -3.82
CA SER A 88 17.17 -9.13 -4.58
C SER A 88 18.17 -7.98 -4.74
N LYS A 89 17.66 -6.77 -5.02
CA LYS A 89 18.49 -5.56 -5.16
C LYS A 89 19.10 -5.15 -3.82
N VAL A 90 18.35 -5.33 -2.73
CA VAL A 90 18.83 -5.08 -1.36
C VAL A 90 19.98 -6.04 -1.02
N ILE A 91 19.84 -7.33 -1.36
CA ILE A 91 20.91 -8.34 -1.16
C ILE A 91 22.15 -8.01 -2.01
N GLU A 92 21.96 -7.65 -3.28
CA GLU A 92 23.05 -7.28 -4.20
C GLU A 92 23.80 -6.02 -3.78
N ALA A 93 23.14 -5.08 -3.09
CA ALA A 93 23.75 -3.84 -2.61
C ALA A 93 24.74 -4.02 -1.45
N ALA A 94 25.02 -5.27 -1.05
CA ALA A 94 25.95 -5.66 0.02
C ALA A 94 25.78 -4.93 1.38
N PRO A 95 24.56 -4.70 1.90
CA PRO A 95 24.40 -4.15 3.23
C PRO A 95 24.78 -5.21 4.28
N ILE A 96 25.69 -4.87 5.19
CA ILE A 96 26.02 -5.71 6.37
C ILE A 96 24.77 -5.95 7.23
N ILE A 97 23.83 -4.99 7.22
CA ILE A 97 22.49 -5.05 7.81
C ILE A 97 21.56 -4.23 6.89
N ALA A 98 20.48 -4.84 6.39
CA ALA A 98 19.45 -4.13 5.63
C ALA A 98 18.21 -3.94 6.49
N ASP A 99 17.73 -2.69 6.58
CA ASP A 99 16.45 -2.40 7.20
C ASP A 99 15.33 -2.61 6.16
N ILE A 100 14.36 -3.44 6.53
CA ILE A 100 13.18 -3.78 5.72
C ILE A 100 11.99 -3.25 6.52
N GLY A 101 11.26 -2.28 5.97
CA GLY A 101 10.18 -1.62 6.70
C GLY A 101 10.64 -0.43 7.57
N GLY A 102 11.73 0.26 7.24
CA GLY A 102 11.89 1.65 7.68
C GLY A 102 13.18 1.96 8.43
N ALA A 103 14.19 2.34 7.65
CA ALA A 103 15.37 3.05 8.14
C ALA A 103 15.01 4.45 8.67
N GLY A 104 14.52 4.47 9.91
CA GLY A 104 14.71 5.59 10.82
C GLY A 104 13.50 6.30 11.44
N THR A 105 12.22 6.04 11.12
CA THR A 105 11.17 7.01 11.55
C THR A 105 9.71 6.57 11.68
N PHE A 106 9.41 5.33 12.08
CA PHE A 106 8.09 4.65 11.96
C PHE A 106 7.89 4.12 10.54
N ASP A 107 7.93 2.80 10.42
CA ASP A 107 7.76 2.01 9.19
C ASP A 107 6.78 2.68 8.22
N GLY A 108 7.28 3.10 7.05
CA GLY A 108 6.48 3.80 6.04
C GLY A 108 5.23 3.02 5.65
N ILE A 109 5.23 1.69 5.82
CA ILE A 109 4.07 0.82 5.64
C ILE A 109 2.95 1.17 6.62
N PHE A 110 3.28 1.33 7.91
CA PHE A 110 2.32 1.65 8.95
C PHE A 110 1.70 3.04 8.74
N PHE A 111 2.54 4.05 8.47
CA PHE A 111 2.07 5.40 8.21
C PHE A 111 1.23 5.48 6.93
N THR A 112 1.62 4.71 5.91
CA THR A 112 0.83 4.55 4.68
C THR A 112 -0.55 4.00 4.97
N GLY A 113 -0.66 2.95 5.78
CA GLY A 113 -1.95 2.39 6.16
C GLY A 113 -2.86 3.41 6.84
N ILE A 114 -2.34 4.15 7.83
CA ILE A 114 -3.12 5.16 8.57
C ILE A 114 -3.55 6.31 7.65
N LEU A 115 -2.62 6.91 6.90
CA LEU A 115 -2.96 8.02 6.02
C LEU A 115 -3.92 7.59 4.90
N ALA A 116 -3.78 6.38 4.38
CA ALA A 116 -4.71 5.85 3.38
C ALA A 116 -6.15 5.79 3.92
N VAL A 117 -6.35 5.40 5.18
CA VAL A 117 -7.67 5.43 5.84
C VAL A 117 -8.22 6.84 5.90
N PHE A 118 -7.41 7.82 6.31
CA PHE A 118 -7.83 9.23 6.38
C PHE A 118 -8.26 9.75 5.01
N TYR A 119 -7.43 9.55 3.97
CA TYR A 119 -7.74 10.01 2.62
C TYR A 119 -8.97 9.29 2.03
N ALA A 120 -9.04 7.97 2.19
CA ALA A 120 -10.19 7.21 1.70
C ALA A 120 -11.49 7.60 2.39
N SER A 121 -11.45 7.89 3.69
CA SER A 121 -12.64 8.35 4.43
C SER A 121 -13.15 9.67 3.85
N LEU A 122 -12.26 10.62 3.58
CA LEU A 122 -12.62 11.90 2.97
C LEU A 122 -13.24 11.71 1.57
N ILE A 123 -12.60 10.90 0.71
CA ILE A 123 -13.08 10.68 -0.66
C ILE A 123 -14.42 9.95 -0.67
N SER A 124 -14.64 8.99 0.23
CA SER A 124 -15.89 8.22 0.30
C SER A 124 -17.11 9.02 0.77
N THR A 125 -16.89 10.23 1.30
CA THR A 125 -17.95 11.13 1.76
C THR A 125 -18.31 12.24 0.77
N LEU A 126 -17.56 12.36 -0.33
CA LEU A 126 -17.80 13.30 -1.43
C LEU A 126 -18.73 12.67 -2.47
#